data_AF-A0A0Q6MZG8-F1
#
_entry.id   AF-A0A0Q6MZG8-F1
#
_cell.length_a   1.000
_cell.length_b   1.000
_cell.length_c   1.000
_cell.angle_alpha   90.00
_cell.angle_beta   90.00
_cell.angle_gamma   90.00
#
_symmetry.space_group_name_H-M   'P 1'
#
loop_
_entity.id
_entity.type
_entity.pdbx_description
1 polymer ?
#
loop_
_entity_poly.entity_id
_entity_poly.type
_entity_poly.pdbx_seq_one_letter_code
_entity_poly.pdbx_strand_id
1 'polypeptide(L)'
;MQAAQGSGITDPKELANFMGQMQVESAGFKKTHESLRYSGDRLEHILTNKHGHIRNGLTSEEVHAAAKGGEKTTAAALYGGDFGETMGNRKGTEDSYTFRGRGFVQLTGRSNYEHIGKVLGLDLANNPDLASDPKNAAKIAVQYWKENVVARGAQHDVDHAGRIINGGTNGRHERRDAVAHWQDKIAQGYKPGDPEPGQSLQESTLFKQAKSGLEKIDAEFGRKPDQLTDNAAAAIAVAALRGGLTRIDHMMLGGNDNSTIFAIQGKPGAALSKFVDVPTVESMHTPVAQSSQAFTVVQQVQQVQQQVSQHNNQQAAQQAAPAMAR
;
A
#
# COMPACT_ATOMS: atom_id res chain seq x y z
N MET A 1 -0.26 3.14 11.33
CA MET A 1 -1.14 4.30 11.64
C MET A 1 -1.58 4.36 13.10
N GLN A 2 -2.33 3.38 13.65
CA GLN A 2 -2.76 3.40 15.07
C GLN A 2 -1.62 3.67 16.07
N ALA A 3 -0.49 2.98 15.91
CA ALA A 3 0.69 3.20 16.77
C ALA A 3 1.25 4.64 16.69
N ALA A 4 1.21 5.27 15.52
CA ALA A 4 1.69 6.63 15.32
C ALA A 4 0.77 7.63 16.01
N GLN A 5 -0.54 7.53 15.77
CA GLN A 5 -1.56 8.38 16.40
C GLN A 5 -1.56 8.23 17.92
N GLY A 6 -1.54 7.00 18.43
CA GLY A 6 -1.47 6.72 19.87
C GLY A 6 -0.17 7.22 20.53
N SER A 7 0.85 7.53 19.73
CA SER A 7 2.11 8.09 20.20
C SER A 7 2.21 9.61 19.99
N GLY A 8 1.12 10.28 19.57
CA GLY A 8 1.04 11.73 19.39
C GLY A 8 1.32 12.25 17.97
N ILE A 9 1.52 11.37 16.97
CA ILE A 9 1.63 11.78 15.57
C ILE A 9 0.22 11.94 15.00
N THR A 10 -0.38 13.11 15.24
CA THR A 10 -1.78 13.40 14.90
C THR A 10 -1.95 14.48 13.83
N ASP A 11 -0.92 15.26 13.52
CA ASP A 11 -0.96 16.19 12.40
C ASP A 11 -1.15 15.42 11.08
N PRO A 12 -2.14 15.74 10.24
CA PRO A 12 -2.40 14.99 9.00
C PRO A 12 -1.21 14.95 8.03
N LYS A 13 -0.43 16.03 7.93
CA LYS A 13 0.72 16.09 7.02
C LYS A 13 1.87 15.23 7.54
N GLU A 14 2.17 15.33 8.83
CA GLU A 14 3.17 14.46 9.47
C GLU A 14 2.76 12.99 9.38
N LEU A 15 1.50 12.68 9.71
CA LEU A 15 1.01 11.31 9.69
C LEU A 15 1.06 10.71 8.28
N ALA A 16 0.72 11.49 7.25
CA ALA A 16 0.85 11.06 5.88
C ALA A 16 2.32 10.84 5.47
N ASN A 17 3.21 11.75 5.88
CA ASN A 17 4.65 11.61 5.62
C ASN A 17 5.18 10.33 6.27
N PHE A 18 4.92 10.13 7.57
CA PHE A 18 5.28 8.92 8.29
C PHE A 18 4.77 7.65 7.58
N MET A 19 3.48 7.61 7.24
CA MET A 19 2.88 6.44 6.61
C MET A 19 3.43 6.17 5.21
N GLY A 20 3.64 7.20 4.39
CA GLY A 20 4.21 7.06 3.05
C GLY A 20 5.65 6.57 3.07
N GLN A 21 6.48 7.08 4.00
CA GLN A 21 7.86 6.61 4.16
C GLN A 21 7.90 5.14 4.57
N MET A 22 7.12 4.76 5.59
CA MET A 22 7.08 3.37 6.06
C MET A 22 6.51 2.43 5.00
N GLN A 23 5.56 2.89 4.18
CA GLN A 23 5.05 2.11 3.05
C GLN A 23 6.17 1.75 2.06
N VAL A 24 7.01 2.72 1.70
CA VAL A 24 8.13 2.48 0.77
C VAL A 24 9.18 1.55 1.38
N GLU A 25 9.60 1.80 2.63
CA GLU A 25 10.61 0.98 3.30
C GLU A 25 10.20 -0.50 3.48
N SER A 26 8.89 -0.75 3.61
CA SER A 26 8.35 -2.08 3.93
C SER A 26 7.68 -2.79 2.75
N ALA A 27 7.86 -2.27 1.53
CA ALA A 27 7.20 -2.77 0.32
C ALA A 27 5.67 -2.90 0.50
N GLY A 28 5.03 -1.84 0.99
CA GLY A 28 3.60 -1.82 1.26
C GLY A 28 3.20 -2.52 2.55
N PHE A 29 4.02 -2.45 3.61
CA PHE A 29 3.82 -3.14 4.89
C PHE A 29 3.83 -4.67 4.80
N LYS A 30 4.32 -5.23 3.69
CA LYS A 30 4.38 -6.68 3.43
C LYS A 30 5.66 -7.32 3.94
N LYS A 31 6.73 -6.55 4.10
CA LYS A 31 8.04 -7.04 4.56
C LYS A 31 8.35 -6.52 5.96
N THR A 32 8.68 -7.45 6.85
CA THR A 32 9.12 -7.16 8.23
C THR A 32 10.50 -7.73 8.55
N HIS A 33 11.16 -8.34 7.56
CA HIS A 33 12.58 -8.69 7.60
C HIS A 33 13.16 -8.67 6.19
N GLU A 34 14.45 -8.44 6.08
CA GLU A 34 15.15 -8.59 4.80
C GLU A 34 15.38 -10.08 4.46
N SER A 35 15.59 -10.34 3.17
CA SER A 35 16.18 -11.58 2.68
C SER A 35 17.63 -11.29 2.36
N LEU A 36 18.55 -12.09 2.89
CA LEU A 36 19.99 -11.94 2.66
C LEU A 36 20.50 -12.86 1.55
N ARG A 37 19.60 -13.26 0.65
CA ARG A 37 19.91 -14.08 -0.52
C ARG A 37 20.17 -13.18 -1.71
N TYR A 38 21.44 -13.03 -2.06
CA TYR A 38 21.90 -12.27 -3.22
C TYR A 38 22.72 -13.17 -4.14
N SER A 39 22.79 -12.82 -5.43
CA SER A 39 23.89 -13.28 -6.27
C SER A 39 25.19 -12.58 -5.85
N GLY A 40 26.34 -13.18 -6.16
CA GLY A 40 27.65 -12.55 -5.94
C GLY A 40 27.72 -11.16 -6.56
N ASP A 41 27.35 -11.03 -7.84
CA ASP A 41 27.32 -9.75 -8.56
C ASP A 41 26.46 -8.68 -7.87
N ARG A 42 25.27 -9.07 -7.38
CA ARG A 42 24.36 -8.11 -6.73
C ARG A 42 24.91 -7.68 -5.38
N LEU A 43 25.49 -8.59 -4.60
CA LEU A 43 26.10 -8.27 -3.33
C LEU A 43 27.32 -7.36 -3.52
N GLU A 44 28.16 -7.64 -4.50
CA GLU A 44 29.31 -6.80 -4.85
C GLU A 44 28.87 -5.41 -5.27
N HIS A 45 27.85 -5.29 -6.11
CA HIS A 45 27.29 -4.00 -6.50
C HIS A 45 26.80 -3.17 -5.28
N ILE A 46 26.23 -3.81 -4.26
CA ILE A 46 25.77 -3.13 -3.03
C ILE A 46 26.96 -2.67 -2.17
N LEU A 47 28.03 -3.45 -2.12
CA LEU A 47 29.19 -3.17 -1.28
C LEU A 47 30.18 -2.18 -1.92
N THR A 48 30.16 -2.07 -3.25
CA THR A 48 31.05 -1.19 -4.01
C THR A 48 30.56 0.25 -3.99
N ASN A 49 31.42 1.16 -3.54
CA ASN A 49 31.13 2.59 -3.56
C ASN A 49 31.37 3.19 -4.97
N LYS A 50 31.05 4.49 -5.13
CA LYS A 50 31.21 5.22 -6.40
C LYS A 50 32.65 5.28 -6.95
N HIS A 51 33.64 4.95 -6.13
CA HIS A 51 35.06 4.93 -6.49
C HIS A 51 35.57 3.51 -6.80
N GLY A 52 34.69 2.50 -6.80
CA GLY A 52 35.07 1.11 -7.09
C GLY A 52 35.65 0.35 -5.90
N HIS A 53 35.65 0.93 -4.70
CA HIS A 53 36.12 0.23 -3.49
C HIS A 53 34.98 -0.58 -2.87
N ILE A 54 35.24 -1.87 -2.66
CA ILE A 54 34.36 -2.77 -1.92
C ILE A 54 34.52 -2.49 -0.42
N ARG A 55 33.39 -2.36 0.28
CA ARG A 55 33.33 -2.10 1.73
C ARG A 55 34.16 -3.11 2.53
N ASN A 56 34.73 -2.65 3.65
CA ASN A 56 35.60 -3.43 4.55
C ASN A 56 36.86 -4.00 3.87
N GLY A 57 37.22 -3.52 2.67
CA GLY A 57 38.40 -3.99 1.95
C GLY A 57 38.26 -5.42 1.39
N LEU A 58 37.04 -5.95 1.30
CA LEU A 58 36.79 -7.27 0.72
C LEU A 58 37.20 -7.33 -0.75
N THR A 59 37.60 -8.50 -1.22
CA THR A 59 37.79 -8.76 -2.66
C THR A 59 36.47 -9.21 -3.31
N SER A 60 36.39 -9.10 -4.64
CA SER A 60 35.24 -9.64 -5.40
C SER A 60 35.05 -11.14 -5.12
N GLU A 61 36.13 -11.92 -5.07
CA GLU A 61 36.10 -13.35 -4.75
C GLU A 61 35.49 -13.63 -3.37
N GLU A 62 35.88 -12.86 -2.35
CA GLU A 62 35.33 -12.98 -1.00
C GLU A 62 33.84 -12.64 -0.95
N VAL A 63 33.41 -11.62 -1.70
CA VAL A 63 32.00 -11.23 -1.78
C VAL A 63 31.16 -12.33 -2.44
N HIS A 64 31.63 -12.91 -3.55
CA HIS A 64 30.92 -13.98 -4.23
C HIS A 64 30.88 -15.26 -3.39
N ALA A 65 31.97 -15.57 -2.69
CA ALA A 65 32.02 -16.67 -1.73
C ALA A 65 31.02 -16.45 -0.59
N ALA A 66 30.93 -15.22 -0.05
CA ALA A 66 29.97 -14.87 0.99
C ALA A 66 28.52 -15.04 0.53
N ALA A 67 28.17 -14.61 -0.69
CA ALA A 67 26.85 -14.81 -1.26
C ALA A 67 26.50 -16.31 -1.41
N LYS A 68 27.47 -17.13 -1.84
CA LYS A 68 27.30 -18.59 -1.99
C LYS A 68 27.17 -19.32 -0.64
N GLY A 69 27.82 -18.81 0.41
CA GLY A 69 27.78 -19.37 1.76
C GLY A 69 26.43 -19.23 2.48
N GLY A 70 25.50 -18.46 1.93
CA GLY A 70 24.16 -18.25 2.47
C GLY A 70 24.04 -17.02 3.35
N GLU A 71 22.90 -16.89 4.03
CA GLU A 71 22.51 -15.61 4.64
C GLU A 71 23.45 -15.12 5.74
N LYS A 72 24.05 -16.01 6.53
CA LYS A 72 24.97 -15.62 7.61
C LYS A 72 26.25 -14.99 7.06
N THR A 73 26.83 -15.57 6.01
CA THR A 73 28.03 -15.04 5.36
C THR A 73 27.72 -13.78 4.56
N THR A 74 26.56 -13.71 3.90
CA THR A 74 26.07 -12.46 3.29
C THR A 74 25.91 -11.36 4.35
N ALA A 75 25.31 -11.67 5.51
CA ALA A 75 25.16 -10.72 6.59
C ALA A 75 26.50 -10.19 7.09
N ALA A 76 27.49 -11.08 7.26
CA ALA A 76 28.84 -10.69 7.65
C ALA A 76 29.50 -9.75 6.63
N ALA A 77 29.27 -9.95 5.33
CA ALA A 77 29.76 -9.05 4.29
C ALA A 77 29.06 -7.67 4.33
N LEU A 78 27.74 -7.64 4.56
CA LEU A 78 26.93 -6.41 4.58
C LEU A 78 27.12 -5.57 5.86
N TYR A 79 27.13 -6.24 7.01
CA TYR A 79 26.99 -5.64 8.34
C TYR A 79 28.09 -6.08 9.33
N GLY A 80 29.16 -6.70 8.84
CA GLY A 80 30.35 -7.05 9.62
C GLY A 80 31.52 -6.10 9.36
N GLY A 81 32.71 -6.51 9.80
CA GLY A 81 33.94 -5.71 9.65
C GLY A 81 33.86 -4.37 10.39
N ASP A 82 34.69 -3.41 9.96
CA ASP A 82 34.75 -2.07 10.55
C ASP A 82 33.41 -1.33 10.42
N PHE A 83 32.68 -1.52 9.31
CA PHE A 83 31.33 -0.96 9.15
C PHE A 83 30.35 -1.51 10.19
N GLY A 84 30.38 -2.83 10.46
CA GLY A 84 29.54 -3.46 11.46
C GLY A 84 29.77 -2.92 12.87
N GLU A 85 31.03 -2.66 13.22
CA GLU A 85 31.39 -2.09 14.53
C GLU A 85 30.79 -0.70 14.74
N THR A 86 30.61 0.10 13.69
CA THR A 86 29.93 1.41 13.81
C THR A 86 28.47 1.30 14.28
N MET A 87 27.86 0.12 14.13
CA MET A 87 26.50 -0.19 14.59
C MET A 87 26.49 -1.16 15.79
N GLY A 88 27.64 -1.37 16.43
CA GLY A 88 27.82 -2.22 17.60
C GLY A 88 27.96 -3.71 17.32
N ASN A 89 27.99 -4.15 16.05
CA ASN A 89 28.18 -5.57 15.75
C ASN A 89 29.62 -5.98 16.11
N ARG A 90 29.76 -7.03 16.92
CA ARG A 90 31.07 -7.50 17.38
C ARG A 90 31.73 -8.37 16.30
N LYS A 91 33.00 -8.09 15.99
CA LYS A 91 33.82 -8.90 15.07
C LYS A 91 33.91 -10.36 15.55
N GLY A 92 33.88 -11.30 14.60
CA GLY A 92 33.98 -12.74 14.89
C GLY A 92 32.73 -13.37 15.51
N THR A 93 31.61 -12.64 15.62
CA THR A 93 30.34 -13.15 16.12
C THR A 93 29.28 -13.22 15.00
N GLU A 94 28.13 -13.82 15.29
CA GLU A 94 26.98 -13.80 14.38
C GLU A 94 26.13 -12.52 14.52
N ASP A 95 26.63 -11.45 15.15
CA ASP A 95 25.89 -10.21 15.38
C ASP A 95 25.34 -9.61 14.06
N SER A 96 26.12 -9.65 12.98
CA SER A 96 25.68 -9.16 11.66
C SER A 96 24.43 -9.87 11.14
N TYR A 97 24.27 -11.17 11.42
CA TYR A 97 23.06 -11.91 11.08
C TYR A 97 21.98 -11.77 12.14
N THR A 98 22.36 -11.81 13.42
CA THR A 98 21.45 -11.74 14.56
C THR A 98 20.68 -10.42 14.57
N PHE A 99 21.37 -9.31 14.33
CA PHE A 99 20.82 -7.94 14.26
C PHE A 99 20.71 -7.42 12.83
N ARG A 100 20.43 -8.31 11.87
CA ARG A 100 20.05 -7.93 10.50
C ARG A 100 18.77 -7.07 10.47
N GLY A 101 18.50 -6.42 9.35
CA GLY A 101 17.37 -5.53 9.13
C GLY A 101 16.01 -6.17 9.37
N ARG A 102 15.23 -5.59 10.29
CA ARG A 102 13.84 -5.99 10.59
C ARG A 102 12.90 -4.80 10.75
N GLY A 103 11.61 -5.07 10.65
CA GLY A 103 10.53 -4.11 10.83
C GLY A 103 10.38 -3.12 9.68
N PHE A 104 9.44 -2.17 9.83
CA PHE A 104 9.06 -1.24 8.76
C PHE A 104 10.10 -0.17 8.45
N VAL A 105 11.12 0.00 9.30
CA VAL A 105 12.20 0.98 9.12
C VAL A 105 13.57 0.33 8.97
N GLN A 106 13.61 -1.00 8.80
CA GLN A 106 14.84 -1.77 8.63
C GLN A 106 15.86 -1.53 9.77
N LEU A 107 15.44 -1.79 11.02
CA LEU A 107 16.31 -1.69 12.19
C LEU A 107 17.47 -2.69 12.06
N THR A 108 18.71 -2.19 12.06
CA THR A 108 19.93 -2.99 11.80
C THR A 108 21.03 -2.63 12.78
N GLY A 109 21.75 -3.64 13.27
CA GLY A 109 22.93 -3.50 14.13
C GLY A 109 22.63 -3.56 15.63
N ARG A 110 23.50 -4.23 16.39
CA ARG A 110 23.34 -4.49 17.83
C ARG A 110 22.97 -3.24 18.63
N SER A 111 23.73 -2.15 18.48
CA SER A 111 23.50 -0.93 19.26
C SER A 111 22.10 -0.37 19.06
N ASN A 112 21.57 -0.46 17.83
CA ASN A 112 20.23 0.02 17.51
C ASN A 112 19.14 -0.86 18.13
N TYR A 113 19.33 -2.18 18.14
CA TYR A 113 18.41 -3.12 18.82
C TYR A 113 18.41 -2.91 20.33
N GLU A 114 19.59 -2.77 20.94
CA GLU A 114 19.73 -2.55 22.39
C GLU A 114 19.11 -1.21 22.81
N HIS A 115 19.37 -0.13 22.07
CA HIS A 115 18.81 1.20 22.35
C HIS A 115 17.28 1.21 22.22
N ILE A 116 16.75 0.82 21.06
CA ILE A 116 15.30 0.85 20.82
C ILE A 116 14.57 -0.13 21.73
N GLY A 117 15.16 -1.30 21.99
CA GLY A 117 14.61 -2.27 22.93
C GLY A 117 14.43 -1.67 24.33
N LYS A 118 15.47 -1.00 24.84
CA LYS A 118 15.42 -0.30 26.13
C LYS A 118 14.34 0.80 26.16
N VAL A 119 14.27 1.63 25.11
CA VAL A 119 13.30 2.73 25.03
C VAL A 119 11.85 2.23 25.01
N LEU A 120 11.60 1.11 24.32
CA LEU A 120 10.26 0.55 24.17
C LEU A 120 9.88 -0.51 25.22
N GLY A 121 10.81 -0.86 26.12
CA GLY A 121 10.62 -1.97 27.07
C GLY A 121 10.49 -3.33 26.39
N LEU A 122 11.19 -3.52 25.25
CA LEU A 122 11.24 -4.77 24.48
C LEU A 122 12.64 -5.37 24.60
N ASP A 123 12.74 -6.66 24.94
CA ASP A 123 14.04 -7.35 25.00
C ASP A 123 14.53 -7.76 23.59
N LEU A 124 14.83 -6.76 22.77
CA LEU A 124 15.32 -6.92 21.41
C LEU A 124 16.78 -7.42 21.35
N ALA A 125 17.54 -7.26 22.44
CA ALA A 125 18.93 -7.70 22.52
C ALA A 125 19.04 -9.23 22.55
N ASN A 126 18.15 -9.89 23.31
CA ASN A 126 18.09 -11.35 23.38
C ASN A 126 17.05 -11.95 22.42
N ASN A 127 16.02 -11.20 22.03
CA ASN A 127 14.94 -11.66 21.16
C ASN A 127 14.76 -10.74 19.94
N PRO A 128 15.74 -10.65 19.03
CA PRO A 128 15.71 -9.69 17.92
C PRO A 128 14.55 -9.91 16.94
N ASP A 129 14.02 -11.12 16.83
CA ASP A 129 12.87 -11.41 15.95
C ASP A 129 11.58 -10.71 16.40
N LEU A 130 11.50 -10.23 17.66
CA LEU A 130 10.42 -9.35 18.09
C LEU A 130 10.31 -8.09 17.24
N ALA A 131 11.39 -7.63 16.60
CA ALA A 131 11.35 -6.48 15.70
C ALA A 131 10.61 -6.76 14.36
N SER A 132 10.40 -8.04 14.01
CA SER A 132 9.62 -8.45 12.83
C SER A 132 8.13 -8.62 13.11
N ASP A 133 7.71 -8.68 14.38
CA ASP A 133 6.29 -8.64 14.73
C ASP A 133 5.68 -7.30 14.28
N PRO A 134 4.57 -7.28 13.52
CA PRO A 134 4.01 -6.04 12.99
C PRO A 134 3.65 -4.98 14.05
N LYS A 135 3.23 -5.37 15.25
CA LYS A 135 2.89 -4.42 16.32
C LYS A 135 4.15 -3.79 16.89
N ASN A 136 5.19 -4.58 17.13
CA ASN A 136 6.48 -4.07 17.59
C ASN A 136 7.18 -3.26 16.49
N ALA A 137 7.19 -3.73 15.24
CA ALA A 137 7.72 -3.01 14.08
C ALA A 137 7.10 -1.61 13.94
N ALA A 138 5.78 -1.48 14.18
CA ALA A 138 5.11 -0.18 14.18
C ALA A 138 5.61 0.73 15.31
N LYS A 139 5.79 0.22 16.53
CA LYS A 139 6.35 0.98 17.66
C LYS A 139 7.79 1.43 17.41
N ILE A 140 8.60 0.52 16.86
CA ILE A 140 10.00 0.78 16.47
C ILE A 140 10.06 1.89 15.41
N ALA A 141 9.22 1.79 14.37
CA ALA A 141 9.14 2.81 13.32
C ALA A 141 8.76 4.19 13.88
N VAL A 142 7.78 4.26 14.79
CA VAL A 142 7.39 5.51 15.45
C VAL A 142 8.53 6.08 16.29
N GLN A 143 9.25 5.23 17.04
CA GLN A 143 10.36 5.70 17.86
C GLN A 143 11.51 6.21 16.99
N TYR A 144 11.86 5.47 15.93
CA TYR A 144 12.84 5.93 14.93
C TYR A 144 12.45 7.28 14.35
N TRP A 145 11.19 7.45 13.95
CA TRP A 145 10.67 8.70 13.38
C TRP A 145 10.88 9.89 14.33
N LYS A 146 10.55 9.72 15.61
CA LYS A 146 10.74 10.75 16.63
C LYS A 146 12.20 11.12 16.82
N GLU A 147 13.06 10.13 17.01
CA GLU A 147 14.48 10.33 17.30
C GLU A 147 15.27 10.85 16.09
N ASN A 148 14.81 10.56 14.86
CA ASN A 148 15.59 10.86 13.68
C ASN A 148 14.99 11.92 12.78
N VAL A 149 13.70 11.83 12.47
CA VAL A 149 13.03 12.70 11.51
C VAL A 149 12.50 13.96 12.21
N VAL A 150 11.75 13.79 13.31
CA VAL A 150 11.22 14.92 14.09
C VAL A 150 12.34 15.72 14.74
N ALA A 151 13.33 15.05 15.34
CA ALA A 151 14.49 15.71 15.94
C ALA A 151 15.29 16.59 14.96
N ARG A 152 15.17 16.34 13.65
CA ARG A 152 15.82 17.12 12.58
C ARG A 152 14.88 18.09 11.87
N GLY A 153 13.64 18.24 12.35
CA GLY A 153 12.64 19.14 11.78
C GLY A 153 12.13 18.71 10.39
N ALA A 154 12.28 17.43 10.04
CA ALA A 154 11.96 16.91 8.70
C ALA A 154 10.56 16.28 8.60
N GLN A 155 9.76 16.33 9.67
CA GLN A 155 8.49 15.61 9.77
C GLN A 155 7.42 16.04 8.75
N HIS A 156 7.55 17.24 8.19
CA HIS A 156 6.68 17.74 7.10
C HIS A 156 7.39 17.84 5.74
N ASP A 157 8.67 17.46 5.66
CA ASP A 157 9.46 17.48 4.43
C ASP A 157 9.73 16.04 3.97
N VAL A 158 9.01 15.62 2.94
CA VAL A 158 9.06 14.24 2.40
C VAL A 158 10.47 13.88 1.91
N ASP A 159 11.14 14.79 1.24
CA ASP A 159 12.46 14.52 0.67
C ASP A 159 13.54 14.49 1.76
N HIS A 160 13.42 15.35 2.77
CA HIS A 160 14.34 15.36 3.89
C HIS A 160 14.14 14.14 4.80
N ALA A 161 12.90 13.79 5.12
CA ALA A 161 12.57 12.57 5.85
C ALA A 161 13.10 11.33 5.11
N GLY A 162 12.88 11.24 3.79
CA GLY A 162 13.37 10.14 2.97
C GLY A 162 14.90 10.04 2.96
N ARG A 163 15.61 11.18 2.95
CA ARG A 163 17.08 11.22 3.07
C ARG A 163 17.58 10.71 4.42
N ILE A 164 16.91 11.07 5.50
CA ILE A 164 17.25 10.61 6.86
C ILE A 164 17.07 9.10 6.96
N ILE A 165 15.96 8.57 6.44
CA ILE A 165 15.61 7.14 6.54
C ILE A 165 16.49 6.27 5.65
N ASN A 166 16.68 6.65 4.38
CA ASN A 166 17.40 5.83 3.40
C ASN A 166 18.92 6.06 3.41
N GLY A 167 19.40 7.15 4.03
CA GLY A 167 20.80 7.58 3.91
C GLY A 167 21.16 8.12 2.51
N GLY A 168 20.16 8.45 1.69
CA GLY A 168 20.33 8.86 0.30
C GLY A 168 19.02 9.31 -0.36
N THR A 169 19.03 9.47 -1.69
CA THR A 169 17.87 9.98 -2.45
C THR A 169 17.08 8.89 -3.17
N ASN A 170 17.31 7.62 -2.84
CA ASN A 170 16.67 6.49 -3.49
C ASN A 170 15.16 6.48 -3.20
N GLY A 171 14.35 6.22 -4.25
CA GLY A 171 12.90 6.14 -4.13
C GLY A 171 12.20 7.50 -3.91
N ARG A 172 12.84 8.64 -4.21
CA ARG A 172 12.23 9.97 -3.97
C ARG A 172 10.84 10.14 -4.59
N HIS A 173 10.66 9.75 -5.86
CA HIS A 173 9.36 9.85 -6.54
C HIS A 173 8.31 8.95 -5.86
N GLU A 174 8.67 7.68 -5.65
CA GLU A 174 7.80 6.71 -4.97
C GLU A 174 7.36 7.17 -3.57
N ARG A 175 8.26 7.79 -2.80
CA ARG A 175 7.92 8.38 -1.49
C ARG A 175 6.93 9.52 -1.61
N ARG A 176 7.12 10.42 -2.58
CA ARG A 176 6.17 11.53 -2.81
C ARG A 176 4.80 11.01 -3.19
N ASP A 177 4.73 10.03 -4.09
CA ASP A 177 3.46 9.39 -4.48
C ASP A 177 2.79 8.71 -3.29
N ALA A 178 3.56 7.96 -2.49
CA ALA A 178 3.03 7.29 -1.31
C ALA A 178 2.51 8.29 -0.27
N VAL A 179 3.25 9.38 -0.03
CA VAL A 179 2.80 10.42 0.91
C VAL A 179 1.54 11.12 0.39
N ALA A 180 1.48 11.48 -0.88
CA ALA A 180 0.28 12.07 -1.48
C ALA A 180 -0.93 11.14 -1.34
N HIS A 181 -0.76 9.84 -1.61
CA HIS A 181 -1.80 8.83 -1.39
C HIS A 181 -2.27 8.77 0.07
N TRP A 182 -1.36 8.83 1.04
CA TRP A 182 -1.74 8.87 2.46
C TRP A 182 -2.39 10.19 2.88
N GLN A 183 -2.00 11.33 2.29
CA GLN A 183 -2.67 12.61 2.52
C GLN A 183 -4.12 12.53 2.08
N ASP A 184 -4.37 12.00 0.88
CA ASP A 184 -5.72 11.83 0.34
C ASP A 184 -6.56 10.90 1.22
N LYS A 185 -6.01 9.76 1.64
CA LYS A 185 -6.69 8.85 2.58
C LYS A 185 -7.09 9.53 3.88
N ILE A 186 -6.15 10.25 4.50
CA ILE A 186 -6.39 10.91 5.79
C ILE A 186 -7.42 12.03 5.63
N ALA A 187 -7.34 12.82 4.56
CA ALA A 187 -8.32 13.86 4.25
C ALA A 187 -9.74 13.29 4.06
N GLN A 188 -9.84 12.05 3.56
CA GLN A 188 -11.10 11.33 3.37
C GLN A 188 -11.58 10.59 4.63
N GLY A 189 -10.89 10.74 5.77
CA GLY A 189 -11.29 10.14 7.05
C GLY A 189 -10.97 8.65 7.18
N TYR A 190 -10.02 8.13 6.39
CA TYR A 190 -9.56 6.72 6.49
C TYR A 190 -9.22 6.33 7.92
N LYS A 191 -9.75 5.20 8.37
CA LYS A 191 -9.41 4.58 9.66
C LYS A 191 -8.59 3.30 9.44
N PRO A 192 -7.64 3.00 10.34
CA PRO A 192 -6.85 1.77 10.23
C PRO A 192 -7.75 0.53 10.25
N GLY A 193 -7.68 -0.28 9.19
CA GLY A 193 -8.54 -1.46 9.00
C GLY A 193 -9.66 -1.25 7.98
N ASP A 194 -9.91 -0.01 7.55
CA ASP A 194 -10.78 0.25 6.41
C ASP A 194 -10.15 -0.31 5.12
N PRO A 195 -10.96 -0.76 4.14
CA PRO A 195 -10.48 -1.10 2.82
C PRO A 195 -9.67 0.06 2.21
N GLU A 196 -8.60 -0.28 1.49
CA GLU A 196 -7.85 0.70 0.71
C GLU A 196 -8.79 1.42 -0.28
N PRO A 197 -8.86 2.77 -0.27
CA PRO A 197 -9.62 3.51 -1.27
C PRO A 197 -9.09 3.15 -2.66
N GLY A 198 -9.90 2.52 -3.51
CA GLY A 198 -9.45 1.97 -4.78
C GLY A 198 -9.69 0.48 -4.91
N GLN A 199 -9.27 -0.28 -3.89
CA GLN A 199 -9.04 -1.71 -4.06
C GLN A 199 -10.34 -2.51 -4.19
N SER A 200 -11.34 -2.23 -3.34
CA SER A 200 -12.66 -2.89 -3.47
C SER A 200 -13.37 -2.55 -4.77
N LEU A 201 -13.13 -1.36 -5.34
CA LEU A 201 -13.69 -0.97 -6.63
C LEU A 201 -12.96 -1.68 -7.76
N GLN A 202 -11.63 -1.60 -7.79
CA GLN A 202 -10.79 -2.17 -8.86
C GLN A 202 -10.88 -3.70 -8.94
N GLU A 203 -11.16 -4.36 -7.81
CA GLU A 203 -11.39 -5.80 -7.77
C GLU A 203 -12.81 -6.20 -8.21
N SER A 204 -13.74 -5.25 -8.28
CA SER A 204 -15.14 -5.51 -8.62
C SER A 204 -15.33 -5.97 -10.08
N THR A 205 -16.35 -6.81 -10.30
CA THR A 205 -16.74 -7.26 -11.64
C THR A 205 -17.07 -6.08 -12.56
N LEU A 206 -17.80 -5.09 -12.06
CA LEU A 206 -18.21 -3.91 -12.81
C LEU A 206 -17.00 -3.10 -13.29
N PHE A 207 -15.99 -2.86 -12.43
CA PHE A 207 -14.78 -2.15 -12.84
C PHE A 207 -14.01 -2.90 -13.93
N LYS A 208 -13.79 -4.21 -13.74
CA LYS A 208 -13.06 -5.04 -14.72
C LYS A 208 -13.75 -5.05 -16.08
N GLN A 209 -15.08 -5.12 -16.10
CA GLN A 209 -15.87 -5.08 -17.33
C GLN A 209 -15.88 -3.69 -17.97
N ALA A 210 -16.03 -2.62 -17.18
CA ALA A 210 -15.95 -1.24 -17.66
C ALA A 210 -14.57 -0.96 -18.29
N LYS A 211 -13.49 -1.35 -17.60
CA LYS A 211 -12.11 -1.21 -18.11
C LYS A 211 -11.93 -1.97 -19.41
N SER A 212 -12.30 -3.25 -19.47
CA SER A 212 -12.20 -4.04 -20.70
C SER A 212 -13.02 -3.46 -21.86
N GLY A 213 -14.20 -2.90 -21.58
CA GLY A 213 -14.99 -2.21 -22.58
C GLY A 213 -14.30 -0.96 -23.11
N LEU A 214 -13.68 -0.16 -22.23
CA LEU A 214 -13.06 1.10 -22.61
C LEU A 214 -11.78 0.85 -23.38
N GLU A 215 -11.03 -0.20 -23.03
CA GLU A 215 -9.85 -0.62 -23.78
C GLU A 215 -10.19 -0.99 -25.23
N LYS A 216 -11.38 -1.57 -25.48
CA LYS A 216 -11.88 -1.84 -26.84
C LYS A 216 -12.22 -0.55 -27.59
N ILE A 217 -12.94 0.36 -26.93
CA ILE A 217 -13.26 1.68 -27.49
C ILE A 217 -11.96 2.43 -27.81
N ASP A 218 -11.00 2.47 -26.90
CA ASP A 218 -9.69 3.09 -27.10
C ASP A 218 -8.99 2.53 -28.34
N ALA A 219 -8.99 1.20 -28.50
CA ALA A 219 -8.41 0.55 -29.67
C ALA A 219 -9.13 0.93 -30.98
N GLU A 220 -10.46 1.10 -30.98
CA GLU A 220 -11.22 1.56 -32.15
C GLU A 220 -10.82 2.97 -32.61
N PHE A 221 -10.41 3.84 -31.68
CA PHE A 221 -9.92 5.20 -31.97
C PHE A 221 -8.39 5.30 -32.04
N GLY A 222 -7.65 4.18 -32.02
CA GLY A 222 -6.19 4.18 -32.07
C GLY A 222 -5.51 4.75 -30.82
N ARG A 223 -6.24 4.84 -29.70
CA ARG A 223 -5.73 5.29 -28.40
C ARG A 223 -5.21 4.09 -27.61
N LYS A 224 -4.13 4.29 -26.84
CA LYS A 224 -3.70 3.31 -25.85
C LYS A 224 -4.36 3.60 -24.51
N PRO A 225 -4.84 2.57 -23.77
CA PRO A 225 -5.37 2.75 -22.43
C PRO A 225 -4.36 3.45 -21.51
N ASP A 226 -4.84 4.42 -20.74
CA ASP A 226 -4.04 5.26 -19.83
C ASP A 226 -4.80 5.58 -18.53
N GLN A 227 -4.29 6.53 -17.75
CA GLN A 227 -4.92 6.94 -16.49
C GLN A 227 -6.34 7.50 -16.70
N LEU A 228 -6.65 8.12 -17.84
CA LEU A 228 -8.00 8.61 -18.14
C LEU A 228 -8.95 7.44 -18.40
N THR A 229 -8.44 6.35 -19.00
CA THR A 229 -9.19 5.08 -19.13
C THR A 229 -9.52 4.50 -17.76
N ASP A 230 -8.56 4.49 -16.83
CA ASP A 230 -8.78 3.97 -15.47
C ASP A 230 -9.78 4.83 -14.68
N ASN A 231 -9.69 6.16 -14.80
CA ASN A 231 -10.64 7.09 -14.20
C ASN A 231 -12.07 6.87 -14.71
N ALA A 232 -12.23 6.80 -16.04
CA ALA A 232 -13.53 6.56 -16.66
C ALA A 232 -14.11 5.20 -16.28
N ALA A 233 -13.29 4.14 -16.26
CA ALA A 233 -13.72 2.80 -15.83
C ALA A 233 -14.24 2.80 -14.38
N ALA A 234 -13.55 3.53 -13.49
CA ALA A 234 -13.94 3.69 -12.09
C ALA A 234 -15.29 4.41 -11.96
N ALA A 235 -15.47 5.52 -12.67
CA ALA A 235 -16.72 6.29 -12.65
C ALA A 235 -17.90 5.48 -13.23
N ILE A 236 -17.70 4.76 -14.33
CA ILE A 236 -18.71 3.89 -14.95
C ILE A 236 -19.14 2.77 -13.99
N ALA A 237 -18.19 2.13 -13.30
CA ALA A 237 -18.51 1.08 -12.34
C ALA A 237 -19.38 1.57 -11.17
N VAL A 238 -19.14 2.81 -10.69
CA VAL A 238 -19.98 3.46 -9.68
C VAL A 238 -21.38 3.74 -10.23
N ALA A 239 -21.46 4.33 -11.42
CA ALA A 239 -22.74 4.64 -12.06
C ALA A 239 -23.56 3.36 -12.30
N ALA A 240 -22.93 2.30 -12.81
CA ALA A 240 -23.54 1.01 -13.04
C ALA A 240 -24.06 0.39 -11.73
N LEU A 241 -23.25 0.38 -10.67
CA LEU A 241 -23.68 -0.15 -9.37
C LEU A 241 -24.88 0.65 -8.82
N ARG A 242 -24.84 1.97 -8.91
CA ARG A 242 -25.93 2.86 -8.46
C ARG A 242 -27.20 2.67 -9.28
N GLY A 243 -27.06 2.46 -10.59
CA GLY A 243 -28.15 2.14 -11.51
C GLY A 243 -28.69 0.70 -11.38
N GLY A 244 -28.17 -0.09 -10.45
CA GLY A 244 -28.63 -1.46 -10.21
C GLY A 244 -28.22 -2.45 -11.31
N LEU A 245 -27.15 -2.15 -12.05
CA LEU A 245 -26.46 -3.12 -12.87
C LEU A 245 -25.60 -4.02 -11.97
N THR A 246 -25.56 -5.30 -12.33
CA THR A 246 -24.75 -6.33 -11.66
C THR A 246 -23.58 -6.79 -12.54
N ARG A 247 -23.65 -6.48 -13.84
CA ARG A 247 -22.62 -6.70 -14.84
C ARG A 247 -22.79 -5.70 -16.00
N ILE A 248 -21.75 -5.55 -16.80
CA ILE A 248 -21.73 -4.78 -18.05
C ILE A 248 -21.44 -5.76 -19.18
N ASP A 249 -22.42 -5.96 -20.06
CA ASP A 249 -22.35 -6.87 -21.21
C ASP A 249 -21.90 -6.11 -22.47
N HIS A 250 -22.32 -4.85 -22.62
CA HIS A 250 -21.95 -3.98 -23.74
C HIS A 250 -21.63 -2.57 -23.28
N MET A 251 -20.76 -1.91 -24.04
CA MET A 251 -20.45 -0.51 -23.82
C MET A 251 -20.28 0.20 -25.16
N MET A 252 -20.82 1.41 -25.26
CA MET A 252 -20.82 2.18 -26.50
C MET A 252 -20.73 3.67 -26.22
N LEU A 253 -20.11 4.40 -27.13
CA LEU A 253 -20.20 5.85 -27.17
C LEU A 253 -21.52 6.24 -27.81
N GLY A 254 -22.10 7.33 -27.35
CA GLY A 254 -23.22 7.98 -28.00
C GLY A 254 -23.33 9.45 -27.64
N GLY A 255 -24.45 10.05 -28.01
CA GLY A 255 -24.50 11.49 -28.31
C GLY A 255 -24.02 11.75 -29.73
N ASN A 256 -24.33 12.92 -30.28
CA ASN A 256 -23.92 13.29 -31.65
C ASN A 256 -22.39 13.45 -31.79
N ASP A 257 -21.67 13.49 -30.67
CA ASP A 257 -20.27 13.88 -30.51
C ASP A 257 -19.50 12.95 -29.55
N ASN A 258 -20.01 11.76 -29.25
CA ASN A 258 -19.43 10.83 -28.27
C ASN A 258 -19.32 11.40 -26.83
N SER A 259 -20.13 12.41 -26.50
CA SER A 259 -20.17 13.03 -25.17
C SER A 259 -20.63 12.09 -24.04
N THR A 260 -21.21 10.94 -24.39
CA THR A 260 -21.78 9.99 -23.42
C THR A 260 -21.28 8.58 -23.66
N ILE A 261 -20.94 7.86 -22.59
CA ILE A 261 -20.69 6.42 -22.57
C ILE A 261 -21.93 5.73 -22.00
N PHE A 262 -22.46 4.74 -22.73
CA PHE A 262 -23.54 3.87 -22.26
C PHE A 262 -22.96 2.54 -21.80
N ALA A 263 -23.19 2.18 -20.54
CA ALA A 263 -22.89 0.85 -20.00
C ALA A 263 -24.18 0.05 -19.88
N ILE A 264 -24.23 -1.13 -20.51
CA ILE A 264 -25.48 -1.88 -20.74
C ILE A 264 -25.36 -3.30 -20.16
N GLN A 265 -26.38 -3.71 -19.41
CA GLN A 265 -26.63 -5.08 -19.01
C GLN A 265 -27.72 -5.68 -19.90
N GLY A 266 -27.41 -6.81 -20.55
CA GLY A 266 -28.25 -7.45 -21.55
C GLY A 266 -28.05 -6.91 -22.97
N LYS A 267 -28.89 -7.37 -23.89
CA LYS A 267 -28.80 -6.98 -25.31
C LYS A 267 -29.26 -5.52 -25.49
N PRO A 268 -28.48 -4.67 -26.19
CA PRO A 268 -28.90 -3.30 -26.48
C PRO A 268 -30.28 -3.24 -27.16
N GLY A 269 -31.17 -2.39 -26.65
CA GLY A 269 -32.54 -2.22 -27.18
C GLY A 269 -33.55 -3.30 -26.76
N ALA A 270 -33.17 -4.29 -25.95
CA ALA A 270 -34.11 -5.30 -25.47
C ALA A 270 -34.93 -4.77 -24.28
N ALA A 271 -36.20 -5.18 -24.18
CA ALA A 271 -37.14 -4.70 -23.14
C ALA A 271 -36.67 -4.92 -21.68
N LEU A 272 -35.84 -5.94 -21.44
CA LEU A 272 -35.29 -6.27 -20.12
C LEU A 272 -33.84 -5.79 -19.94
N SER A 273 -33.28 -5.06 -20.92
CA SER A 273 -31.95 -4.47 -20.78
C SER A 273 -31.98 -3.33 -19.76
N LYS A 274 -30.90 -3.21 -18.99
CA LYS A 274 -30.64 -2.06 -18.13
C LYS A 274 -29.45 -1.31 -18.69
N PHE A 275 -29.46 0.01 -18.58
CA PHE A 275 -28.30 0.80 -18.94
C PHE A 275 -28.15 1.99 -18.02
N VAL A 276 -26.94 2.54 -18.01
CA VAL A 276 -26.62 3.84 -17.44
C VAL A 276 -25.87 4.66 -18.49
N ASP A 277 -26.15 5.95 -18.53
CA ASP A 277 -25.38 6.95 -19.27
C ASP A 277 -24.37 7.63 -18.33
N VAL A 278 -23.16 7.84 -18.84
CA VAL A 278 -22.05 8.44 -18.10
C VAL A 278 -21.38 9.49 -18.99
N PRO A 279 -21.29 10.76 -18.57
CA PRO A 279 -20.62 11.79 -19.37
C PRO A 279 -19.13 11.46 -19.57
N THR A 280 -18.70 11.38 -20.82
CA THR A 280 -17.35 10.88 -21.20
C THR A 280 -16.25 11.69 -20.54
N VAL A 281 -16.27 13.02 -20.74
CA VAL A 281 -15.22 13.93 -20.25
C VAL A 281 -15.18 13.96 -18.72
N GLU A 282 -16.34 14.06 -18.07
CA GLU A 282 -16.42 14.06 -16.60
C GLU A 282 -15.85 12.76 -16.01
N SER A 283 -16.18 11.62 -16.62
CA SER A 283 -15.69 10.31 -16.15
C SER A 283 -14.17 10.18 -16.25
N MET A 284 -13.56 10.67 -17.34
CA MET A 284 -12.11 10.66 -17.54
C MET A 284 -11.37 11.54 -16.52
N HIS A 285 -12.02 12.60 -16.04
CA HIS A 285 -11.46 13.51 -15.05
C HIS A 285 -11.87 13.21 -13.61
N THR A 286 -12.64 12.15 -13.37
CA THR A 286 -12.99 11.68 -12.02
C THR A 286 -11.92 10.69 -11.53
N PRO A 287 -11.07 11.03 -10.55
CA PRO A 287 -10.01 10.15 -10.11
C PRO A 287 -10.54 8.82 -9.55
N VAL A 288 -9.82 7.73 -9.77
CA VAL A 288 -10.16 6.40 -9.23
C VAL A 288 -10.44 6.44 -7.73
N ALA A 289 -9.67 7.22 -6.95
CA ALA A 289 -9.87 7.37 -5.51
C ALA A 289 -11.26 7.95 -5.16
N GLN A 290 -11.71 8.98 -5.89
CA GLN A 290 -13.03 9.60 -5.70
C GLN A 290 -14.14 8.61 -6.05
N SER A 291 -14.02 7.91 -7.19
CA SER A 291 -14.96 6.86 -7.58
C SER A 291 -15.02 5.73 -6.55
N SER A 292 -13.91 5.40 -5.90
CA SER A 292 -13.87 4.32 -4.91
C SER A 292 -14.59 4.65 -3.61
N GLN A 293 -14.54 5.90 -3.17
CA GLN A 293 -15.38 6.37 -2.06
C GLN A 293 -16.86 6.26 -2.42
N ALA A 294 -17.23 6.76 -3.60
CA ALA A 294 -18.61 6.71 -4.07
C ALA A 294 -19.10 5.25 -4.19
N PHE A 295 -18.25 4.33 -4.66
CA PHE A 295 -18.55 2.91 -4.73
C PHE A 295 -18.86 2.31 -3.35
N THR A 296 -18.01 2.62 -2.36
CA THR A 296 -18.18 2.15 -0.97
C THR A 296 -19.50 2.63 -0.37
N VAL A 297 -19.84 3.92 -0.57
CA VAL A 297 -21.11 4.50 -0.11
C VAL A 297 -22.30 3.78 -0.75
N VAL A 298 -22.26 3.53 -2.06
CA VAL A 298 -23.35 2.83 -2.76
C VAL A 298 -23.52 1.40 -2.23
N GLN A 299 -22.42 0.66 -1.98
CA GLN A 299 -22.49 -0.67 -1.40
C GLN A 299 -23.12 -0.67 0.00
N GLN A 300 -22.73 0.26 0.87
CA GLN A 300 -23.29 0.36 2.22
C GLN A 300 -24.80 0.66 2.20
N VAL A 301 -25.23 1.60 1.35
CA VAL A 301 -26.66 1.92 1.19
C VAL A 301 -27.45 0.69 0.73
N GLN A 302 -26.93 -0.07 -0.24
CA GLN A 302 -27.58 -1.29 -0.72
C GLN A 302 -27.66 -2.37 0.36
N GLN A 303 -26.60 -2.55 1.17
CA GLN A 303 -26.62 -3.50 2.28
C GLN A 303 -27.68 -3.13 3.33
N VAL A 304 -27.78 -1.86 3.71
CA VAL A 304 -28.79 -1.38 4.68
C VAL A 304 -30.19 -1.61 4.11
N GLN A 305 -30.43 -1.26 2.84
CA GLN A 305 -31.73 -1.48 2.20
C GLN A 305 -32.11 -2.97 2.15
N GLN A 306 -31.16 -3.86 1.88
CA GLN A 306 -31.39 -5.31 1.90
C GLN A 306 -31.74 -5.81 3.29
N GLN A 307 -31.04 -5.36 4.34
CA GLN A 307 -31.34 -5.74 5.72
C GLN A 307 -32.73 -5.27 6.16
N VAL A 308 -33.10 -4.02 5.85
CA VAL A 308 -34.45 -3.50 6.15
C VAL A 308 -35.53 -4.29 5.42
N SER A 309 -35.29 -4.62 4.14
CA SER A 309 -36.24 -5.41 3.34
C SER A 309 -36.40 -6.83 3.90
N GLN A 310 -35.31 -7.48 4.32
CA GLN A 310 -35.35 -8.79 4.95
C GLN A 310 -36.09 -8.76 6.29
N HIS A 311 -35.86 -7.73 7.10
CA HIS A 311 -36.56 -7.56 8.37
C HIS A 311 -38.08 -7.38 8.18
N ASN A 312 -38.48 -6.54 7.22
CA ASN A 312 -39.89 -6.33 6.90
C ASN A 312 -40.56 -7.60 6.36
N ASN A 313 -39.87 -8.37 5.50
CA ASN A 313 -40.39 -9.64 5.00
C ASN A 313 -40.53 -10.69 6.11
N GLN A 314 -39.61 -10.73 7.07
CA GLN A 314 -39.71 -11.63 8.23
C GLN A 314 -40.89 -11.24 9.15
N GLN A 315 -41.11 -9.95 9.41
CA GLN A 315 -42.27 -9.49 10.18
C GLN A 315 -43.59 -9.79 9.46
N ALA A 316 -43.68 -9.56 8.15
CA ALA A 316 -44.87 -9.87 7.37
C ALA A 316 -45.18 -11.38 7.36
N ALA A 317 -44.14 -12.23 7.26
CA ALA A 317 -44.30 -13.68 7.33
C ALA A 317 -44.76 -14.16 8.72
N GLN A 318 -44.30 -13.52 9.80
CA GLN A 318 -44.76 -13.82 11.16
C GLN A 318 -46.21 -13.38 11.42
N GLN A 319 -46.66 -12.29 10.80
CA GLN A 319 -48.05 -11.80 10.92
C GLN A 319 -49.04 -12.57 10.03
N ALA A 320 -48.58 -13.14 8.92
CA ALA A 320 -49.40 -13.92 8.00
C ALA A 320 -49.53 -15.41 8.39
N ALA A 321 -48.81 -15.87 9.43
CA ALA A 321 -48.96 -17.23 9.95
C ALA A 321 -50.36 -17.39 10.58
N PRO A 322 -51.21 -18.31 10.09
CA PRO A 322 -52.53 -18.50 10.68
C PRO A 322 -52.39 -18.97 12.13
N ALA A 323 -53.15 -18.37 13.05
CA ALA A 323 -53.29 -18.82 14.42
C ALA A 323 -53.98 -20.20 14.47
N MET A 324 -53.25 -21.26 14.12
CA MET A 324 -53.67 -22.63 14.39
C MET A 324 -53.12 -23.07 15.73
N ALA A 325 -53.88 -22.76 16.79
CA ALA A 325 -54.03 -23.60 17.99
C ALA A 325 -55.11 -23.00 18.91
N ARG A 326 -56.33 -23.53 18.79
CA ARG A 326 -57.22 -23.78 19.92
C ARG A 326 -57.65 -25.24 19.84
#